data_AF-Q2C190-F1
#
_entry.id   AF-Q2C190-F1
#
_cell.length_a   1.000
_cell.length_b   1.000
_cell.length_c   1.000
_cell.angle_alpha   90.00
_cell.angle_beta   90.00
_cell.angle_gamma   90.00
#
_symmetry.space_group_name_H-M   'P 1'
#
loop_
_entity.id
_entity.type
_entity.pdbx_description
1 polymer ?
#
loop_
_entity_poly.entity_id
_entity_poly.type
_entity_poly.pdbx_seq_one_letter_code
_entity_poly.pdbx_strand_id
1 'polypeptide(L)'
;MLRKWQTECSEQALQKYKENKQHFFCQATPGAGKTVLAATVASRLLTEDMIDLVLCFSPSLSVSNGIKKTFSQILNCTFNGGLGSIGQSLTYQSIVSVP
;
A
#
# COMPACT_ATOMS: atom_id res chain seq x y z
N MET A 1 7.65 -14.19 4.89
CA MET A 1 6.47 -15.09 4.93
C MET A 1 5.29 -14.32 5.51
N LEU A 2 4.10 -14.43 4.88
CA LEU A 2 2.88 -13.77 5.34
C LEU A 2 2.15 -14.63 6.38
N ARG A 3 1.45 -13.97 7.31
CA ARG A 3 0.52 -14.65 8.23
C ARG A 3 -0.72 -15.09 7.46
N LYS A 4 -1.39 -16.16 7.91
CA LYS A 4 -2.60 -16.71 7.27
C LYS A 4 -3.64 -15.63 6.91
N TRP A 5 -3.99 -14.77 7.87
CA TRP A 5 -4.96 -13.69 7.63
C TRP A 5 -4.50 -12.67 6.58
N GLN A 6 -3.19 -12.41 6.46
CA GLN A 6 -2.65 -11.50 5.44
C GLN A 6 -2.75 -12.13 4.06
N THR A 7 -2.44 -13.42 3.95
CA THR A 7 -2.59 -14.19 2.70
C THR A 7 -4.05 -14.16 2.24
N GLU A 8 -4.97 -14.61 3.10
CA GLU A 8 -6.41 -14.67 2.79
C GLU A 8 -6.99 -13.30 2.47
N CYS A 9 -6.64 -12.26 3.24
CA CYS A 9 -7.14 -10.91 2.99
C CYS A 9 -6.57 -10.32 1.70
N SER A 10 -5.31 -10.62 1.37
CA SER A 10 -4.69 -10.17 0.10
C SER A 10 -5.35 -10.81 -1.12
N GLU A 11 -5.73 -12.08 -1.03
CA GLU A 11 -6.45 -12.80 -2.08
C GLU A 11 -7.87 -12.23 -2.28
N GLN A 12 -8.59 -11.96 -1.19
CA GLN A 12 -9.91 -11.33 -1.27
C GLN A 12 -9.83 -9.92 -1.89
N ALA A 13 -8.83 -9.12 -1.53
CA ALA A 13 -8.62 -7.80 -2.12
C ALA A 13 -8.36 -7.92 -3.62
N LEU A 14 -7.43 -8.80 -4.02
CA LEU A 14 -7.06 -9.00 -5.42
C LEU A 14 -8.25 -9.48 -6.27
N GLN A 15 -9.00 -10.47 -5.78
CA GLN A 15 -10.20 -10.95 -6.46
C GLN A 15 -11.23 -9.83 -6.66
N LYS A 16 -11.44 -8.99 -5.63
CA LYS A 16 -12.36 -7.87 -5.72
C LYS A 16 -11.94 -6.87 -6.82
N TYR A 17 -10.65 -6.54 -6.89
CA TYR A 17 -10.14 -5.63 -7.91
C TYR A 17 -10.21 -6.24 -9.32
N LYS A 18 -9.97 -7.55 -9.48
CA LYS A 18 -10.13 -8.27 -10.76
C LYS A 18 -11.56 -8.25 -11.29
N GLU A 19 -12.53 -8.15 -10.39
CA GLU A 19 -13.94 -7.96 -10.73
C GLU A 19 -14.32 -6.49 -11.01
N ASN A 20 -13.33 -5.61 -11.22
CA ASN A 20 -13.50 -4.16 -11.45
C ASN A 20 -14.22 -3.42 -10.31
N LYS A 21 -14.19 -3.94 -9.08
CA LYS A 21 -14.75 -3.26 -7.90
C LYS A 21 -13.67 -2.40 -7.22
N GLN A 22 -14.00 -1.13 -6.94
CA GLN A 22 -12.99 -0.11 -6.57
C GLN A 22 -12.52 -0.12 -5.10
N HIS A 23 -13.38 -0.47 -4.15
CA HIS A 23 -13.09 -0.23 -2.72
C HIS A 23 -12.96 -1.52 -1.93
N PHE A 24 -11.86 -1.67 -1.20
CA PHE A 24 -11.63 -2.76 -0.26
C PHE A 24 -11.31 -2.21 1.13
N PHE A 25 -12.00 -2.70 2.16
CA PHE A 25 -11.78 -2.30 3.55
C PHE A 25 -11.26 -3.49 4.35
N CYS A 26 -10.13 -3.29 5.03
CA CYS A 26 -9.53 -4.28 5.93
C CYS A 26 -9.44 -3.70 7.33
N GLN A 27 -10.10 -4.35 8.30
CA GLN A 27 -9.98 -4.02 9.72
C GLN A 27 -9.08 -5.05 10.40
N ALA A 28 -8.00 -4.58 11.02
CA ALA A 28 -7.11 -5.41 11.81
C ALA A 28 -6.60 -4.64 13.02
N THR A 29 -6.34 -5.36 14.12
CA THR A 29 -5.84 -4.78 15.37
C THR A 29 -4.48 -4.07 15.17
N PRO A 30 -4.15 -3.07 16.01
CA PRO A 30 -2.81 -2.47 16.01
C PRO A 30 -1.71 -3.53 16.13
N GLY A 31 -0.58 -3.35 15.43
CA GLY A 31 0.52 -4.33 15.43
C GLY A 31 0.30 -5.62 14.63
N ALA A 32 -0.90 -5.86 14.08
CA ALA A 32 -1.19 -7.08 13.33
C ALA A 32 -0.40 -7.24 12.02
N GLY A 33 0.19 -6.16 11.49
CA GLY A 33 0.92 -6.16 10.21
C GLY A 33 0.10 -5.65 9.02
N LYS A 34 -0.81 -4.69 9.24
CA LYS A 34 -1.66 -4.09 8.19
C LYS A 34 -0.87 -3.47 7.05
N THR A 35 0.22 -2.77 7.35
CA THR A 35 1.06 -2.13 6.33
C THR A 35 1.74 -3.16 5.42
N VAL A 36 2.15 -4.31 5.97
CA VAL A 36 2.71 -5.43 5.21
C VAL A 36 1.64 -6.02 4.27
N LEU A 37 0.40 -6.17 4.74
CA LEU A 37 -0.72 -6.58 3.89
C LEU A 37 -0.93 -5.58 2.74
N ALA A 38 -1.04 -4.28 3.04
CA ALA A 38 -1.27 -3.26 2.03
C ALA A 38 -0.18 -3.24 0.95
N ALA A 39 1.09 -3.31 1.37
CA ALA A 39 2.23 -3.37 0.46
C ALA A 39 2.26 -4.66 -0.39
N THR A 40 1.83 -5.79 0.18
CA THR A 40 1.69 -7.06 -0.56
C THR A 40 0.61 -6.95 -1.63
N VAL A 41 -0.56 -6.39 -1.31
CA VAL A 41 -1.63 -6.18 -2.28
C VAL A 41 -1.16 -5.27 -3.40
N ALA A 42 -0.51 -4.15 -3.07
CA ALA A 42 0.05 -3.24 -4.06
C ALA A 42 1.10 -3.92 -4.97
N SER A 43 2.00 -4.72 -4.39
CA SER A 43 2.99 -5.50 -5.16
C SER A 43 2.34 -6.44 -6.16
N ARG A 44 1.27 -7.15 -5.75
CA ARG A 44 0.53 -8.06 -6.65
C ARG A 44 -0.19 -7.30 -7.76
N LEU A 45 -0.86 -6.19 -7.44
CA LEU A 45 -1.54 -5.36 -8.44
C LEU A 45 -0.57 -4.76 -9.47
N LEU A 46 0.60 -4.30 -9.02
CA LEU A 46 1.67 -3.84 -9.93
C LEU A 46 2.20 -4.97 -10.81
N THR A 47 2.42 -6.17 -10.24
CA THR A 47 2.94 -7.33 -10.99
C THR A 47 1.95 -7.86 -12.02
N GLU A 48 0.65 -7.65 -11.79
CA GLU A 48 -0.43 -8.03 -12.72
C GLU A 48 -0.84 -6.86 -13.64
N ASP A 49 -0.04 -5.78 -13.71
CA ASP A 49 -0.28 -4.59 -14.54
C ASP A 49 -1.67 -3.96 -14.34
N MET A 50 -2.23 -4.06 -13.12
CA MET A 50 -3.56 -3.54 -12.78
C MET A 50 -3.53 -2.09 -12.27
N ILE A 51 -2.36 -1.62 -11.83
CA ILE A 51 -2.13 -0.24 -11.35
C ILE A 51 -0.74 0.21 -11.79
N ASP A 52 -0.59 1.52 -12.02
CA ASP A 52 0.70 2.13 -12.34
C ASP A 52 1.37 2.82 -11.13
N LEU A 53 0.57 3.20 -10.13
CA LEU A 53 0.99 4.06 -9.03
C LEU A 53 0.32 3.68 -7.71
N VAL A 54 1.06 3.81 -6.61
CA VAL A 54 0.55 3.59 -5.25
C VAL A 54 0.74 4.83 -4.38
N LEU A 55 -0.35 5.36 -3.84
CA LEU A 55 -0.33 6.48 -2.89
C LEU A 55 -0.81 6.03 -1.52
N CYS A 56 -0.05 6.36 -0.47
CA CYS A 56 -0.39 6.05 0.91
C CYS A 56 -0.54 7.31 1.74
N PHE A 57 -1.69 7.51 2.37
CA PHE A 57 -1.97 8.67 3.22
C PHE A 57 -2.01 8.30 4.70
N SER A 58 -1.46 9.16 5.55
CA SER A 58 -1.34 8.89 6.99
C SER A 58 -1.42 10.16 7.85
N PRO A 59 -1.74 10.05 9.15
CA PRO A 59 -1.93 11.23 9.99
C PRO A 59 -0.64 11.95 10.39
N SER A 60 0.52 11.30 10.34
CA SER A 60 1.78 11.90 10.83
C SER A 60 2.99 11.45 10.05
N LEU A 61 4.08 12.24 10.14
CA LEU A 61 5.36 11.91 9.50
C LEU A 61 5.94 10.59 9.98
N SER A 62 5.78 10.26 11.27
CA SER A 62 6.25 8.98 11.83
C SER A 62 5.54 7.79 11.17
N VAL A 63 4.22 7.87 11.02
CA VAL A 63 3.43 6.83 10.35
C VAL A 63 3.79 6.75 8.87
N SER A 64 3.89 7.90 8.19
CA SER A 64 4.29 7.98 6.78
C SER A 64 5.66 7.34 6.53
N ASN A 65 6.66 7.64 7.36
CA ASN A 65 7.99 7.05 7.27
C ASN A 65 7.97 5.53 7.50
N GLY A 66 7.14 5.05 8.44
CA GLY A 66 6.94 3.61 8.67
C GLY A 66 6.30 2.89 7.47
N ILE A 67 5.32 3.53 6.83
CA ILE A 67 4.71 3.04 5.59
C ILE A 67 5.74 3.01 4.47
N LYS A 68 6.44 4.13 4.22
CA LYS A 68 7.50 4.24 3.23
C LYS A 68 8.52 3.12 3.38
N LYS A 69 9.06 2.91 4.59
CA LYS A 69 10.03 1.83 4.87
C LYS A 69 9.50 0.46 4.48
N THR A 70 8.24 0.16 4.84
CA THR A 70 7.62 -1.15 4.55
C THR A 70 7.40 -1.35 3.05
N PHE A 71 6.85 -0.34 2.37
CA PHE A 71 6.62 -0.37 0.93
C PHE A 71 7.93 -0.45 0.15
N SER A 72 8.94 0.33 0.54
CA SER A 72 10.27 0.27 -0.07
C SER A 72 10.88 -1.13 -0.01
N GLN A 73 10.74 -1.83 1.12
CA GLN A 73 11.25 -3.19 1.29
C GLN A 73 10.51 -4.20 0.41
N ILE A 74 9.17 -4.12 0.33
CA ILE A 74 8.36 -5.10 -0.38
C ILE A 74 8.36 -4.86 -1.90
N LEU A 75 8.32 -3.59 -2.33
CA LEU A 75 8.34 -3.21 -3.74
C LEU A 75 9.75 -3.04 -4.30
N ASN A 76 10.78 -3.22 -3.47
CA ASN A 76 12.19 -3.03 -3.83
C ASN A 76 12.46 -1.67 -4.52
N CYS A 77 11.92 -0.58 -3.95
CA CYS A 77 12.05 0.77 -4.50
C CYS A 77 12.18 1.85 -3.41
N THR A 78 12.46 3.09 -3.77
CA THR A 78 12.59 4.20 -2.81
C THR A 78 11.27 4.69 -2.22
N PHE A 79 10.15 4.44 -2.90
CA PHE A 79 8.78 4.82 -2.51
C PHE A 79 8.66 6.27 -1.99
N ASN A 80 9.35 7.19 -2.65
CA ASN A 80 9.51 8.58 -2.21
C ASN A 80 8.75 9.60 -3.07
N GLY A 81 8.06 9.16 -4.13
CA GLY A 81 7.35 10.05 -5.07
C GLY A 81 8.27 10.87 -5.98
N GLY A 82 9.57 10.53 -6.07
CA GLY A 82 10.47 11.14 -7.04
C GLY A 82 10.13 10.73 -8.48
N LEU A 83 10.81 11.36 -9.45
CA LEU A 83 10.66 11.00 -10.87
C LEU A 83 10.94 9.50 -11.09
N GLY A 84 10.02 8.80 -11.75
CA GLY A 84 10.11 7.35 -11.97
C GLY A 84 9.78 6.48 -10.75
N SER A 85 9.27 7.07 -9.67
CA SER A 85 8.82 6.30 -8.51
C SER A 85 7.44 5.68 -8.75
N ILE A 86 7.29 4.41 -8.40
CA ILE A 86 6.02 3.66 -8.46
C ILE A 86 5.07 3.96 -7.28
N GLY A 87 5.45 4.89 -6.40
CA GLY A 87 4.56 5.33 -5.33
C GLY A 87 5.18 6.25 -4.29
N GLN A 88 4.33 6.75 -3.39
CA GLN A 88 4.70 7.70 -2.35
C GLN A 88 3.88 7.49 -1.08
N SER A 89 4.51 7.73 0.08
CA SER A 89 3.79 7.93 1.34
C SER A 89 3.74 9.41 1.70
N LEU A 90 2.54 9.87 2.06
CA LEU A 90 2.19 11.25 2.33
C LEU A 90 1.47 11.36 3.68
N THR A 91 1.54 12.55 4.27
CA THR A 91 0.66 12.90 5.39
C THR A 91 -0.65 13.49 4.87
N TYR A 92 -1.71 13.49 5.68
CA TYR A 92 -2.96 14.16 5.32
C TYR A 92 -2.76 15.65 5.04
N GLN A 93 -1.88 16.31 5.79
CA GLN A 93 -1.53 17.72 5.57
C GLN A 93 -0.92 17.95 4.17
N SER A 94 -0.17 16.97 3.66
CA SER A 94 0.46 17.03 2.35
C SER A 94 -0.51 16.83 1.19
N ILE A 95 -1.75 16.39 1.43
CA ILE A 95 -2.75 16.18 0.36
C ILE A 95 -3.03 17.49 -0.39
N VAL A 96 -3.06 18.62 0.31
CA VAL A 96 -3.30 19.94 -0.28
C VAL A 96 -2.17 20.36 -1.24
N SER A 97 -1.00 19.72 -1.14
CA SER A 97 0.15 19.96 -2.01
C SER A 97 0.35 18.89 -3.09
N VAL A 98 -0.52 17.89 -3.16
CA VAL A 98 -0.51 16.93 -4.29
C VAL A 98 -1.17 17.65 -5.47
N PRO A 99 -0.46 17.81 -6.61
CA PRO A 99 -0.97 18.50 -7.78
C PRO A 99 -2.18 17.82 -8.42
#